data_AF-A0A3Q2I7R0-F1
#
_entry.id   AF-A0A3Q2I7R0-F1
#
_cell.length_a   1.000
_cell.length_b   1.000
_cell.length_c   1.000
_cell.angle_alpha   90.00
_cell.angle_beta   90.00
_cell.angle_gamma   90.00
#
_symmetry.space_group_name_H-M   'P 1'
#
loop_
_entity.id
_entity.type
_entity.pdbx_description
1 polymer ?
#
loop_
_entity_poly.entity_id
_entity_poly.type
_entity_poly.pdbx_seq_one_letter_code
_entity_poly.pdbx_strand_id
1 'polypeptide(L)'
;MEAGGQPAAPHVSVILPVHNAEAWLDECLRSVLQQDFEGSMELSVFNDASKDKSMTIIEKWKVKLEDSGILVVIGGHDSPSPRGGPSSCAMWDATSTWSDERCHVRAQDPNPGPPQQIGYSKNQAIAQSSGSYLCFLDSDDAMMPQRVRLQHEAAVRHPTSIIGCQVRREPPNSTERYTRWINQLASDQLLTQVFTSHGPTVVMPTWFCSREWFSHVGPFDEGGQGVPEDLLFFYSHLRKGGGVVRVDQSLLIYRYHPKAATHSVLETTIWTHRVRFLEERALPHWAAFTIWNAGRQGRRLYRSLTAESRRKVVAFCDVDENKIKKGFYSYEDSEERPKPRVPILHFRAARPPFVICVKLDLTGGAFEDNLRSLHLQEGRDFLHFS
;
A
#
# COMPACT_ATOMS: atom_id res chain seq x y z
N MET A 1 15.61 50.48 1.76
CA MET A 1 15.79 49.11 2.25
C MET A 1 14.51 48.37 1.94
N GLU A 2 14.47 47.69 0.81
CA GLU A 2 13.34 46.82 0.48
C GLU A 2 13.40 45.63 1.42
N ALA A 3 12.30 45.40 2.15
CA ALA A 3 12.12 44.18 2.92
C ALA A 3 12.17 43.01 1.93
N GLY A 4 13.22 42.20 2.02
CA GLY A 4 13.32 40.94 1.28
C GLY A 4 12.14 40.05 1.67
N GLY A 5 11.07 40.10 0.88
CA GLY A 5 9.94 39.19 1.03
C GLY A 5 10.48 37.78 0.88
N GLN A 6 10.20 36.93 1.87
CA GLN A 6 10.47 35.50 1.72
C GLN A 6 9.80 35.03 0.41
N PRO A 7 10.49 34.25 -0.43
CA PRO A 7 9.88 33.71 -1.63
C PRO A 7 8.60 32.97 -1.23
N ALA A 8 7.54 33.18 -2.00
CA ALA A 8 6.27 32.50 -1.76
C ALA A 8 6.50 30.98 -1.75
N ALA A 9 5.89 30.29 -0.79
CA ALA A 9 6.01 28.84 -0.68
C ALA A 9 5.58 28.16 -1.99
N PRO A 10 6.27 27.09 -2.43
CA PRO A 10 5.91 26.36 -3.64
C PRO A 10 4.50 25.78 -3.52
N HIS A 11 3.81 25.56 -4.64
CA HIS A 11 2.51 24.89 -4.60
C HIS A 11 2.67 23.40 -4.29
N VAL A 12 3.66 22.74 -4.90
CA VAL A 12 3.88 21.29 -4.80
C VAL A 12 5.31 20.97 -4.38
N SER A 13 5.46 20.12 -3.37
CA SER A 13 6.72 19.46 -3.02
C SER A 13 6.72 18.04 -3.54
N VAL A 14 7.66 17.71 -4.45
CA VAL A 14 7.97 16.34 -4.84
C VAL A 14 8.85 15.73 -3.76
N ILE A 15 8.37 14.67 -3.11
CA ILE A 15 9.02 13.99 -1.99
C ILE A 15 9.77 12.77 -2.53
N LEU A 16 11.11 12.82 -2.46
CA LEU A 16 11.99 11.83 -3.08
C LEU A 16 12.99 11.24 -2.06
N PRO A 17 12.68 10.11 -1.41
CA PRO A 17 13.67 9.33 -0.67
C PRO A 17 14.62 8.61 -1.63
N VAL A 18 15.92 8.65 -1.35
CA VAL A 18 16.98 8.05 -2.19
C VAL A 18 17.90 7.17 -1.37
N HIS A 19 18.10 5.93 -1.81
CA HIS A 19 19.14 5.04 -1.30
C HIS A 19 19.63 4.11 -2.40
N ASN A 20 20.88 4.26 -2.83
CA ASN A 20 21.52 3.42 -3.85
C ASN A 20 20.71 3.31 -5.16
N ALA A 21 20.35 4.46 -5.72
CA ALA A 21 19.50 4.56 -6.92
C ALA A 21 20.26 4.98 -8.18
N GLU A 22 21.59 4.86 -8.24
CA GLU A 22 22.43 5.32 -9.37
C GLU A 22 21.91 4.86 -10.74
N ALA A 23 21.35 3.65 -10.82
CA ALA A 23 20.87 3.05 -12.07
C ALA A 23 19.63 3.76 -12.67
N TRP A 24 18.82 4.44 -11.84
CA TRP A 24 17.51 4.97 -12.25
C TRP A 24 17.35 6.47 -12.01
N LEU A 25 18.17 7.03 -11.12
CA LEU A 25 17.97 8.39 -10.61
C LEU A 25 18.06 9.47 -11.70
N ASP A 26 18.89 9.29 -12.73
CA ASP A 26 18.96 10.19 -13.88
C ASP A 26 17.64 10.29 -14.66
N GLU A 27 16.89 9.19 -14.77
CA GLU A 27 15.57 9.17 -15.41
C GLU A 27 14.49 9.72 -14.49
N CYS A 28 14.51 9.31 -13.21
CA CYS A 28 13.62 9.83 -12.17
C CYS A 28 13.66 11.36 -12.13
N LEU A 29 14.85 11.96 -11.99
CA LEU A 29 15.02 13.42 -11.89
C LEU A 29 14.70 14.14 -13.22
N ARG A 30 14.96 13.51 -14.36
CA ARG A 30 14.51 14.03 -15.66
C ARG A 30 12.98 14.11 -15.73
N SER A 31 12.28 13.13 -15.18
CA SER A 31 10.81 13.12 -15.18
C SER A 31 10.20 14.22 -14.30
N VAL A 32 10.90 14.64 -13.24
CA VAL A 32 10.54 15.81 -12.41
C VAL A 32 10.68 17.10 -13.23
N LEU A 33 11.78 17.24 -13.98
CA LEU A 33 12.02 18.41 -14.82
C LEU A 33 11.00 18.55 -15.96
N GLN A 34 10.43 17.44 -16.42
CA GLN A 34 9.52 17.39 -17.58
C GLN A 34 8.04 17.64 -17.25
N GLN A 35 7.71 18.02 -16.02
CA GLN A 35 6.31 18.26 -15.64
C GLN A 35 5.71 19.48 -16.37
N ASP A 36 4.46 19.37 -16.80
CA ASP A 36 3.70 20.43 -17.50
C ASP A 36 2.89 21.32 -16.54
N PHE A 37 3.22 21.28 -15.25
CA PHE A 37 2.51 22.03 -14.21
C PHE A 37 2.95 23.49 -14.20
N GLU A 38 2.00 24.41 -14.33
CA GLU A 38 2.25 25.85 -14.40
C GLU A 38 2.53 26.49 -13.01
N GLY A 39 2.22 25.78 -11.92
CA GLY A 39 2.51 26.24 -10.57
C GLY A 39 3.96 26.00 -10.15
N SER A 40 4.42 26.73 -9.13
CA SER A 40 5.74 26.52 -8.54
C SER A 40 5.90 25.12 -7.93
N MET A 41 7.05 24.50 -8.22
CA MET A 41 7.45 23.20 -7.72
C MET A 41 8.74 23.27 -6.92
N GLU A 42 8.83 22.38 -5.96
CA GLU A 42 10.02 22.08 -5.17
C GLU A 42 10.29 20.57 -5.25
N LEU A 43 11.55 20.19 -5.38
CA LEU A 43 11.99 18.82 -5.18
C LEU A 43 12.69 18.71 -3.82
N SER A 44 12.14 17.88 -2.93
CA SER A 44 12.72 17.58 -1.63
C SER A 44 13.32 16.17 -1.64
N VAL A 45 14.65 16.12 -1.68
CA VAL A 45 15.42 14.87 -1.72
C VAL A 45 15.97 14.55 -0.35
N PHE A 46 15.77 13.33 0.12
CA PHE A 46 16.45 12.81 1.31
C PHE A 46 17.32 11.61 0.93
N ASN A 47 18.64 11.81 0.96
CA ASN A 47 19.62 10.76 0.68
C ASN A 47 19.93 9.97 1.96
N ASP A 48 19.41 8.76 2.04
CA ASP A 48 19.53 7.85 3.19
C ASP A 48 20.84 7.07 3.12
N ALA A 49 21.98 7.76 3.25
CA ALA A 49 23.32 7.17 3.31
C ALA A 49 23.71 6.29 2.10
N SER A 50 23.33 6.67 0.86
CA SER A 50 23.76 5.97 -0.37
C SER A 50 25.28 5.77 -0.42
N LYS A 51 25.71 4.61 -0.95
CA LYS A 51 27.11 4.20 -1.14
C LYS A 51 27.53 4.18 -2.61
N ASP A 52 26.58 4.30 -3.52
CA ASP A 52 26.82 4.45 -4.95
C ASP A 52 26.92 5.93 -5.36
N LYS A 53 26.87 6.25 -6.65
CA LYS A 53 26.98 7.64 -7.13
C LYS A 53 25.69 8.46 -7.02
N SER A 54 24.68 8.01 -6.26
CA SER A 54 23.40 8.72 -6.13
C SER A 54 23.58 10.19 -5.73
N MET A 55 24.41 10.49 -4.72
CA MET A 55 24.62 11.86 -4.27
C MET A 55 25.21 12.75 -5.37
N THR A 56 26.19 12.25 -6.13
CA THR A 56 26.80 12.96 -7.26
C THR A 56 25.76 13.27 -8.35
N ILE A 57 24.84 12.33 -8.61
CA ILE A 57 23.73 12.54 -9.56
C ILE A 57 22.77 13.61 -9.03
N ILE A 58 22.42 13.58 -7.74
CA ILE A 58 21.57 14.60 -7.10
C ILE A 58 22.17 16.00 -7.26
N GLU A 59 23.46 16.18 -6.94
CA GLU A 59 24.14 17.48 -7.05
C GLU A 59 24.17 18.01 -8.48
N LYS A 60 24.43 17.14 -9.46
CA LYS A 60 24.39 17.48 -10.88
C LYS A 60 23.00 17.94 -11.34
N TRP A 61 21.95 17.28 -10.86
CA TRP A 61 20.57 17.59 -11.24
C TRP A 61 19.99 18.79 -10.49
N LYS A 62 20.47 19.06 -9.27
CA LYS A 62 20.11 20.28 -8.51
C LYS A 62 20.31 21.53 -9.37
N VAL A 63 21.48 21.69 -9.98
CA VAL A 63 21.78 22.83 -10.86
C VAL A 63 20.78 22.92 -12.00
N LYS A 64 20.52 21.81 -12.71
CA LYS A 64 19.59 21.79 -13.86
C LYS A 64 18.13 22.11 -13.50
N LEU A 65 17.68 21.60 -12.35
CA LEU A 65 16.32 21.82 -11.85
C LEU A 65 16.16 23.27 -11.40
N GLU A 66 17.13 23.82 -10.66
CA GLU A 66 17.11 25.20 -10.19
C GLU A 66 17.21 26.20 -11.36
N ASP A 67 18.04 25.93 -12.37
CA ASP A 67 18.10 26.70 -13.62
C ASP A 67 16.75 26.72 -14.37
N SER A 68 15.91 25.71 -14.14
CA SER A 68 14.56 25.58 -14.71
C SER A 68 13.46 26.06 -13.77
N GLY A 69 13.80 26.69 -12.64
CA GLY A 69 12.86 27.25 -11.67
C GLY A 69 12.28 26.26 -10.65
N ILE A 70 12.82 25.04 -10.56
CA ILE A 70 12.42 24.04 -9.55
C ILE A 70 13.42 24.10 -8.40
N LEU A 71 12.99 24.58 -7.23
CA LEU A 71 13.83 24.61 -6.03
C LEU A 71 14.20 23.19 -5.60
N VAL A 72 15.47 22.95 -5.23
CA VAL A 72 15.90 21.63 -4.75
C VAL A 72 16.45 21.71 -3.33
N VAL A 73 15.75 21.05 -2.40
CA VAL A 73 16.18 20.87 -1.00
C VAL A 73 16.77 19.48 -0.87
N ILE A 74 17.99 19.39 -0.34
CA ILE A 74 18.70 18.11 -0.13
C ILE A 74 18.97 17.96 1.35
N GLY A 75 18.48 16.86 1.92
CA GLY A 75 18.84 16.36 3.25
C GLY A 75 19.47 14.98 3.15
N GLY A 76 20.06 14.53 4.24
CA GLY A 76 20.64 13.20 4.34
C GLY A 76 21.52 13.02 5.56
N HIS A 77 22.08 11.83 5.70
CA HIS A 77 23.12 11.55 6.68
C HIS A 77 24.09 10.48 6.19
N ASP A 78 25.28 10.46 6.77
CA ASP A 78 26.31 9.45 6.46
C ASP A 78 26.34 8.28 7.46
N SER A 79 25.44 8.28 8.45
CA SER A 79 25.46 7.28 9.51
C SER A 79 25.13 5.88 8.96
N PRO A 80 25.93 4.85 9.30
CA PRO A 80 25.64 3.46 8.95
C PRO A 80 24.54 2.83 9.81
N SER A 81 24.08 3.52 10.87
CA SER A 81 23.06 3.02 11.80
C SER A 81 21.78 3.86 11.67
N PRO A 82 20.61 3.25 11.49
CA PRO A 82 19.36 4.01 11.41
C PRO A 82 19.03 4.68 12.75
N ARG A 83 18.51 5.91 12.70
CA ARG A 83 17.96 6.61 13.87
C ARG A 83 16.43 6.54 13.84
N GLY A 84 15.91 5.39 14.24
CA GLY A 84 14.54 5.23 14.70
C GLY A 84 14.61 4.55 16.06
N GLY A 85 14.40 5.29 17.13
CA GLY A 85 14.28 4.66 18.45
C GLY A 85 13.09 3.70 18.42
N PRO A 86 13.11 2.59 19.18
CA PRO A 86 11.94 1.74 19.29
C PRO A 86 10.83 2.59 19.94
N SER A 87 9.89 3.11 19.15
CA SER A 87 8.58 3.44 19.68
C SER A 87 8.04 2.14 20.26
N SER A 88 7.65 2.14 21.53
CA SER A 88 7.21 0.98 22.29
C SER A 88 6.12 0.18 21.56
N CYS A 89 6.54 -0.71 20.68
CA CYS A 89 5.69 -1.77 20.17
C CYS A 89 5.59 -2.73 21.34
N ALA A 90 4.45 -2.68 22.02
CA ALA A 90 4.13 -3.59 23.10
C ALA A 90 4.50 -5.00 22.67
N MET A 91 5.26 -5.70 23.53
CA MET A 91 5.55 -7.12 23.38
C MET A 91 4.24 -7.86 23.15
N TRP A 92 4.06 -8.41 21.94
CA TRP A 92 3.05 -9.43 21.69
C TRP A 92 3.81 -10.73 21.52
N ASP A 93 3.60 -11.65 22.47
CA ASP A 93 4.20 -12.97 22.51
C ASP A 93 3.92 -13.74 21.21
N ALA A 94 4.95 -13.82 20.36
CA ALA A 94 5.00 -14.70 19.20
C ALA A 94 5.46 -16.10 19.65
N THR A 95 4.60 -16.85 20.34
CA THR A 95 4.84 -18.27 20.64
C THR A 95 3.96 -19.17 19.78
N SER A 96 4.25 -19.20 18.48
CA SER A 96 3.96 -20.38 17.66
C SER A 96 4.86 -20.41 16.43
N THR A 97 6.02 -21.04 16.58
CA THR A 97 6.94 -21.39 15.50
C THR A 97 6.30 -22.46 14.61
N TRP A 98 6.03 -22.19 13.34
CA TRP A 98 5.85 -23.26 12.34
C TRP A 98 6.41 -22.87 10.98
N SER A 99 7.33 -23.72 10.52
CA SER A 99 7.99 -23.75 9.24
C SER A 99 7.04 -24.21 8.13
N ASP A 100 6.95 -23.46 7.04
CA ASP A 100 6.37 -23.92 5.78
C ASP A 100 7.50 -24.21 4.79
N GLU A 101 7.89 -25.48 4.72
CA GLU A 101 8.82 -26.01 3.72
C GLU A 101 8.15 -26.02 2.34
N ARG A 102 8.30 -24.89 1.64
CA ARG A 102 8.62 -24.77 0.21
C ARG A 102 8.44 -23.31 -0.23
N CYS A 103 9.33 -22.48 0.28
CA CYS A 103 9.71 -21.25 -0.42
C CYS A 103 11.13 -21.50 -0.93
N HIS A 104 11.33 -21.50 -2.25
CA HIS A 104 12.69 -21.39 -2.78
C HIS A 104 13.20 -20.00 -2.43
N VAL A 105 13.80 -19.89 -1.24
CA VAL A 105 14.61 -18.76 -0.82
C VAL A 105 15.76 -18.68 -1.81
N ARG A 106 15.65 -17.76 -2.78
CA ARG A 106 16.82 -17.33 -3.54
C ARG A 106 17.80 -16.76 -2.51
N ALA A 107 19.05 -17.19 -2.61
CA ALA A 107 20.14 -16.83 -1.71
C ALA A 107 20.06 -15.33 -1.37
N GLN A 108 19.97 -15.04 -0.07
CA GLN A 108 20.17 -13.70 0.46
C GLN A 108 21.56 -13.22 0.05
N ASP A 109 21.66 -11.95 -0.35
CA ASP A 109 22.94 -11.30 -0.61
C ASP A 109 23.84 -11.51 0.61
N PRO A 110 25.09 -12.01 0.45
CA PRO A 110 26.01 -12.23 1.57
C PRO A 110 26.40 -10.94 2.31
N ASN A 111 25.96 -9.77 1.83
CA ASN A 111 26.19 -8.49 2.49
C ASN A 111 24.92 -7.61 2.45
N PRO A 112 23.87 -7.89 3.26
CA PRO A 112 22.72 -7.02 3.34
C PRO A 112 23.19 -5.66 3.89
N GLY A 113 23.01 -4.60 3.10
CA GLY A 113 23.25 -3.24 3.56
C GLY A 113 22.44 -2.90 4.82
N PRO A 114 22.74 -1.77 5.49
CA PRO A 114 22.02 -1.38 6.69
C PRO A 114 20.51 -1.30 6.45
N PRO A 115 19.66 -1.47 7.49
CA PRO A 115 18.21 -1.53 7.34
C PRO A 115 17.68 -0.24 6.72
N GLN A 116 17.04 -0.34 5.55
CA GLN A 116 16.36 0.79 4.92
C GLN A 116 15.16 1.22 5.78
N GLN A 117 15.13 2.48 6.22
CA GLN A 117 14.00 3.06 6.93
C GLN A 117 13.22 4.00 6.02
N ILE A 118 12.46 3.42 5.10
CA ILE A 118 11.74 4.18 4.06
C ILE A 118 10.81 5.23 4.69
N GLY A 119 10.09 4.88 5.76
CA GLY A 119 9.22 5.80 6.48
C GLY A 119 9.95 7.01 7.04
N TYR A 120 11.11 6.81 7.66
CA TYR A 120 11.98 7.88 8.16
C TYR A 120 12.43 8.79 7.01
N SER A 121 12.96 8.21 5.92
CA SER A 121 13.46 8.98 4.77
C SER A 121 12.36 9.82 4.12
N LYS A 122 11.14 9.29 4.00
CA LYS A 122 9.95 10.05 3.56
C LYS A 122 9.62 11.18 4.53
N ASN A 123 9.57 10.91 5.83
CA ASN A 123 9.26 11.91 6.85
C ASN A 123 10.29 13.06 6.85
N GLN A 124 11.58 12.76 6.70
CA GLN A 124 12.63 13.79 6.61
C GLN A 124 12.47 14.63 5.34
N ALA A 125 12.24 14.01 4.19
CA ALA A 125 11.96 14.71 2.93
C ALA A 125 10.70 15.60 3.06
N ILE A 126 9.66 15.16 3.75
CA ILE A 126 8.47 15.98 4.01
C ILE A 126 8.79 17.13 4.97
N ALA A 127 9.53 16.88 6.05
CA ALA A 127 9.82 17.88 7.07
C ALA A 127 10.64 19.06 6.55
N GLN A 128 11.59 18.81 5.64
CA GLN A 128 12.40 19.87 5.01
C GLN A 128 11.69 20.58 3.84
N SER A 129 10.55 20.05 3.38
CA SER A 129 9.79 20.56 2.24
C SER A 129 8.76 21.61 2.66
N SER A 130 8.39 22.53 1.76
CA SER A 130 7.55 23.69 2.10
C SER A 130 6.24 23.81 1.31
N GLY A 131 6.03 22.98 0.29
CA GLY A 131 4.90 23.10 -0.63
C GLY A 131 3.55 22.69 -0.05
N SER A 132 2.47 23.34 -0.48
CA SER A 132 1.11 23.11 0.07
C SER A 132 0.56 21.71 -0.23
N TYR A 133 1.05 21.07 -1.29
CA TYR A 133 0.75 19.69 -1.65
C TYR A 133 2.02 18.84 -1.68
N LEU A 134 1.85 17.56 -1.37
CA LEU A 134 2.91 16.56 -1.40
C LEU A 134 2.68 15.64 -2.61
N CYS A 135 3.69 15.46 -3.44
CA CYS A 135 3.72 14.51 -4.55
C CYS A 135 4.81 13.47 -4.28
N PHE A 136 4.44 12.23 -3.99
CA PHE A 136 5.41 11.17 -3.68
C PHE A 136 6.02 10.59 -4.95
N LEU A 137 7.32 10.28 -4.91
CA LEU A 137 8.04 9.63 -6.00
C LEU A 137 9.15 8.73 -5.43
N ASP A 138 9.21 7.48 -5.89
CA ASP A 138 10.32 6.60 -5.57
C ASP A 138 11.48 6.81 -6.56
N SER A 139 12.72 6.67 -6.09
CA SER A 139 13.94 7.01 -6.86
C SER A 139 14.27 6.06 -8.01
N ASP A 140 13.57 4.94 -8.08
CA ASP A 140 13.59 3.96 -9.17
C ASP A 140 12.41 4.07 -10.13
N ASP A 141 11.52 5.05 -9.94
CA ASP A 141 10.34 5.31 -10.79
C ASP A 141 10.50 6.57 -11.65
N ALA A 142 9.56 6.80 -12.57
CA ALA A 142 9.52 8.01 -13.40
C ALA A 142 8.09 8.49 -13.64
N MET A 143 7.89 9.81 -13.61
CA MET A 143 6.58 10.45 -13.80
C MET A 143 6.28 10.72 -15.28
N MET A 144 5.01 10.65 -15.67
CA MET A 144 4.57 11.25 -16.94
C MET A 144 4.51 12.78 -16.81
N PRO A 145 4.70 13.55 -17.90
CA PRO A 145 4.69 15.02 -17.87
C PRO A 145 3.44 15.64 -17.23
N GLN A 146 2.29 15.01 -17.37
CA GLN A 146 1.00 15.54 -16.91
C GLN A 146 0.70 15.24 -15.43
N ARG A 147 1.57 14.48 -14.74
CA ARG A 147 1.24 13.88 -13.44
C ARG A 147 0.89 14.93 -12.40
N VAL A 148 1.80 15.88 -12.17
CA VAL A 148 1.65 16.88 -11.11
C VAL A 148 0.40 17.73 -11.35
N ARG A 149 0.18 18.21 -12.58
CA ARG A 149 -0.99 19.03 -12.91
C ARG A 149 -2.31 18.29 -12.69
N LEU A 150 -2.46 17.09 -13.25
CA LEU A 150 -3.72 16.34 -13.16
C LEU A 150 -4.03 15.88 -11.73
N GLN A 151 -3.02 15.46 -10.96
CA GLN A 151 -3.22 15.07 -9.57
C GLN A 151 -3.46 16.28 -8.65
N HIS A 152 -2.82 17.43 -8.92
CA HIS A 152 -3.09 18.69 -8.22
C HIS A 152 -4.53 19.16 -8.43
N GLU A 153 -5.02 19.18 -9.67
CA GLU A 153 -6.42 19.52 -9.97
C GLU A 153 -7.42 18.63 -9.21
N ALA A 154 -7.12 17.34 -9.08
CA ALA A 154 -7.93 16.42 -8.29
C ALA A 154 -7.82 16.67 -6.78
N ALA A 155 -6.62 16.96 -6.26
CA ALA A 155 -6.40 17.24 -4.85
C ALA A 155 -7.11 18.51 -4.37
N VAL A 156 -7.14 19.55 -5.21
CA VAL A 156 -7.90 20.79 -4.94
C VAL A 156 -9.40 20.50 -4.76
N ARG A 157 -9.97 19.58 -5.55
CA ARG A 157 -11.38 19.16 -5.45
C ARG A 157 -11.65 18.21 -4.27
N HIS A 158 -10.61 17.54 -3.78
CA HIS A 158 -10.70 16.50 -2.76
C HIS A 158 -9.62 16.70 -1.68
N PRO A 159 -9.68 17.79 -0.89
CA PRO A 159 -8.58 18.22 -0.02
C PRO A 159 -8.22 17.22 1.08
N THR A 160 -9.15 16.35 1.46
CA THR A 160 -8.97 15.30 2.49
C THR A 160 -8.70 13.91 1.90
N SER A 161 -8.29 13.83 0.64
CA SER A 161 -8.07 12.57 -0.07
C SER A 161 -6.62 12.32 -0.42
N ILE A 162 -6.25 11.05 -0.48
CA ILE A 162 -5.07 10.61 -1.23
C ILE A 162 -5.49 10.47 -2.69
N ILE A 163 -4.77 11.15 -3.58
CA ILE A 163 -4.96 11.07 -5.02
C ILE A 163 -3.88 10.13 -5.59
N GLY A 164 -4.29 9.01 -6.18
CA GLY A 164 -3.42 8.13 -6.95
C GLY A 164 -3.57 8.34 -8.46
N CYS A 165 -2.91 7.50 -9.24
CA CYS A 165 -3.08 7.41 -10.69
C CYS A 165 -2.96 5.96 -11.15
N GLN A 166 -3.28 5.69 -12.41
CA GLN A 166 -2.87 4.41 -13.01
C GLN A 166 -1.35 4.39 -13.23
N VAL A 167 -0.79 3.20 -13.32
CA VAL A 167 0.65 2.99 -13.51
C VAL A 167 0.95 2.14 -14.74
N ARG A 168 2.11 2.36 -15.34
CA ARG A 168 2.70 1.47 -16.34
C ARG A 168 3.88 0.73 -15.71
N ARG A 169 3.92 -0.59 -15.85
CA ARG A 169 5.05 -1.39 -15.36
C ARG A 169 6.25 -1.34 -16.28
N GLU A 170 7.42 -1.34 -15.67
CA GLU A 170 8.69 -1.58 -16.36
C GLU A 170 9.53 -2.65 -15.62
N PRO A 171 9.92 -3.76 -16.28
CA PRO A 171 9.54 -4.13 -17.65
C PRO A 171 8.02 -4.40 -17.76
N PRO A 172 7.45 -4.29 -18.98
CA PRO A 172 6.05 -4.62 -19.22
C PRO A 172 5.72 -6.04 -18.72
N ASN A 173 4.51 -6.23 -18.21
CA ASN A 173 3.98 -7.50 -17.67
C ASN A 173 4.54 -7.94 -16.31
N SER A 174 5.46 -7.19 -15.69
CA SER A 174 5.84 -7.41 -14.29
C SER A 174 4.61 -7.32 -13.39
N THR A 175 4.31 -8.37 -12.62
CA THR A 175 3.14 -8.39 -11.71
C THR A 175 1.82 -8.04 -12.42
N GLU A 176 1.60 -8.58 -13.64
CA GLU A 176 0.48 -8.19 -14.51
C GLU A 176 -0.90 -8.20 -13.82
N ARG A 177 -1.24 -9.26 -13.08
CA ARG A 177 -2.53 -9.35 -12.37
C ARG A 177 -2.70 -8.22 -11.35
N TYR A 178 -1.65 -7.90 -10.60
CA TYR A 178 -1.69 -6.82 -9.62
C TYR A 178 -1.88 -5.47 -10.32
N THR A 179 -1.12 -5.25 -11.41
CA THR A 179 -1.17 -4.02 -12.20
C THR A 179 -2.54 -3.82 -12.84
N ARG A 180 -3.14 -4.89 -13.37
CA ARG A 180 -4.50 -4.87 -13.90
C ARG A 180 -5.51 -4.49 -12.83
N TRP A 181 -5.43 -5.12 -11.66
CA TRP A 181 -6.31 -4.84 -10.52
C TRP A 181 -6.26 -3.36 -10.13
N ILE A 182 -5.10 -2.82 -9.74
CA ILE A 182 -4.98 -1.41 -9.31
C ILE A 182 -5.41 -0.39 -10.37
N ASN A 183 -5.23 -0.69 -11.66
CA ASN A 183 -5.58 0.21 -12.75
C ASN A 183 -7.07 0.14 -13.13
N GLN A 184 -7.76 -0.96 -12.84
CA GLN A 184 -9.14 -1.22 -13.29
C GLN A 184 -10.20 -1.10 -12.18
N LEU A 185 -9.82 -0.95 -10.90
CA LEU A 185 -10.79 -0.69 -9.83
C LEU A 185 -11.69 0.50 -10.19
N ALA A 186 -13.00 0.37 -10.06
CA ALA A 186 -13.91 1.52 -10.12
C ALA A 186 -13.69 2.45 -8.91
N SER A 187 -14.21 3.69 -8.98
CA SER A 187 -13.97 4.71 -7.94
C SER A 187 -14.48 4.29 -6.55
N ASP A 188 -15.62 3.61 -6.48
CA ASP A 188 -16.15 3.03 -5.24
C ASP A 188 -15.32 1.84 -4.75
N GLN A 189 -14.80 1.03 -5.69
CA GLN A 189 -13.97 -0.12 -5.38
C GLN A 189 -12.61 0.23 -4.74
N LEU A 190 -12.14 1.47 -4.91
CA LEU A 190 -10.96 1.97 -4.21
C LEU A 190 -11.11 1.90 -2.68
N LEU A 191 -12.34 2.01 -2.16
CA LEU A 191 -12.62 1.94 -0.72
C LEU A 191 -13.12 0.55 -0.28
N THR A 192 -13.82 -0.20 -1.13
CA THR A 192 -14.32 -1.53 -0.76
C THR A 192 -13.25 -2.62 -0.87
N GLN A 193 -12.23 -2.43 -1.71
CA GLN A 193 -11.15 -3.42 -1.93
C GLN A 193 -9.86 -3.13 -1.15
N VAL A 194 -9.91 -2.24 -0.17
CA VAL A 194 -8.78 -1.93 0.74
C VAL A 194 -8.23 -3.13 1.50
N PHE A 195 -9.01 -4.21 1.58
CA PHE A 195 -8.60 -5.46 2.20
C PHE A 195 -8.01 -6.48 1.23
N THR A 196 -7.76 -6.13 -0.03
CA THR A 196 -7.24 -7.03 -1.07
C THR A 196 -5.76 -6.78 -1.34
N SER A 197 -5.00 -7.84 -1.66
CA SER A 197 -3.56 -7.75 -1.98
C SER A 197 -2.67 -7.30 -0.81
N HIS A 198 -1.42 -6.95 -1.10
CA HIS A 198 -0.39 -6.66 -0.11
C HIS A 198 -0.24 -5.16 0.22
N GLY A 199 -1.08 -4.29 -0.33
CA GLY A 199 -0.93 -2.85 -0.15
C GLY A 199 -2.19 -2.05 -0.48
N PRO A 200 -2.10 -0.72 -0.41
CA PRO A 200 -3.20 0.19 -0.70
C PRO A 200 -3.78 0.03 -2.11
N THR A 201 -5.06 0.39 -2.29
CA THR A 201 -5.77 0.34 -3.59
C THR A 201 -5.29 1.39 -4.59
N VAL A 202 -4.63 2.44 -4.10
CA VAL A 202 -3.78 3.35 -4.89
C VAL A 202 -2.34 3.19 -4.40
N VAL A 203 -1.44 2.80 -5.29
CA VAL A 203 -0.07 2.40 -4.95
C VAL A 203 0.77 3.62 -4.51
N MET A 204 1.58 3.48 -3.46
CA MET A 204 2.25 4.59 -2.76
C MET A 204 3.04 5.59 -3.63
N PRO A 205 3.94 5.21 -4.56
CA PRO A 205 4.66 6.20 -5.36
C PRO A 205 3.75 7.02 -6.28
N THR A 206 2.45 6.68 -6.39
CA THR A 206 1.46 7.50 -7.10
C THR A 206 0.84 8.59 -6.24
N TRP A 207 1.03 8.56 -4.91
CA TRP A 207 0.28 9.41 -3.99
C TRP A 207 0.55 10.90 -4.20
N PHE A 208 -0.53 11.65 -4.17
CA PHE A 208 -0.55 13.10 -4.14
C PHE A 208 -1.61 13.54 -3.13
N CYS A 209 -1.29 14.44 -2.20
CA CYS A 209 -2.25 14.89 -1.18
C CYS A 209 -1.93 16.30 -0.66
N SER A 210 -2.90 16.92 0.01
CA SER A 210 -2.68 18.16 0.75
C SER A 210 -1.71 17.93 1.90
N ARG A 211 -0.75 18.84 2.11
CA ARG A 211 0.13 18.83 3.28
C ARG A 211 -0.69 18.94 4.57
N GLU A 212 -1.69 19.82 4.59
CA GLU A 212 -2.56 20.01 5.76
C GLU A 212 -3.22 18.69 6.15
N TRP A 213 -3.75 17.97 5.18
CA TRP A 213 -4.37 16.67 5.43
C TRP A 213 -3.34 15.61 5.85
N PHE A 214 -2.16 15.56 5.20
CA PHE A 214 -1.07 14.67 5.62
C PHE A 214 -0.69 14.93 7.10
N SER A 215 -0.50 16.19 7.48
CA SER A 215 -0.22 16.59 8.86
C SER A 215 -1.36 16.21 9.82
N HIS A 216 -2.61 16.31 9.38
CA HIS A 216 -3.75 15.83 10.16
C HIS A 216 -3.70 14.31 10.38
N VAL A 217 -3.29 13.53 9.37
CA VAL A 217 -3.16 12.06 9.48
C VAL A 217 -2.00 11.66 10.40
N GLY A 218 -0.85 12.33 10.28
CA GLY A 218 0.37 12.05 11.04
C GLY A 218 1.49 11.46 10.15
N PRO A 219 2.73 11.34 10.65
CA PRO A 219 3.86 10.87 9.86
C PRO A 219 3.76 9.38 9.48
N PHE A 220 4.59 8.94 8.53
CA PHE A 220 4.80 7.51 8.29
C PHE A 220 5.43 6.84 9.52
N ASP A 221 5.14 5.55 9.70
CA ASP A 221 5.77 4.73 10.74
C ASP A 221 7.27 4.56 10.46
N GLU A 222 8.10 4.77 11.48
CA GLU A 222 9.57 4.70 11.40
C GLU A 222 10.16 3.44 12.05
N GLY A 223 9.33 2.43 12.35
CA GLY A 223 9.71 1.21 13.06
C GLY A 223 10.74 0.32 12.34
N GLY A 224 11.15 0.69 11.12
CA GLY A 224 12.30 0.14 10.42
C GLY A 224 11.95 -0.96 9.40
N GLN A 225 12.93 -1.81 9.11
CA GLN A 225 12.85 -2.80 8.03
C GLN A 225 11.69 -3.78 8.27
N GLY A 226 10.89 -4.00 7.22
CA GLY A 226 9.76 -4.92 7.25
C GLY A 226 8.45 -4.32 7.77
N VAL A 227 8.44 -3.04 8.18
CA VAL A 227 7.23 -2.28 8.45
C VAL A 227 6.59 -1.86 7.12
N PRO A 228 5.28 -2.12 6.89
CA PRO A 228 4.55 -1.60 5.75
C PRO A 228 4.07 -0.17 6.02
N GLU A 229 4.99 0.80 6.02
CA GLU A 229 4.71 2.16 6.47
C GLU A 229 3.60 2.84 5.65
N ASP A 230 3.54 2.53 4.36
CA ASP A 230 2.54 3.04 3.43
C ASP A 230 1.14 2.49 3.75
N LEU A 231 1.01 1.19 4.00
CA LEU A 231 -0.25 0.56 4.39
C LEU A 231 -0.75 1.07 5.74
N LEU A 232 0.16 1.26 6.71
CA LEU A 232 -0.18 1.80 8.03
C LEU A 232 -0.70 3.24 7.94
N PHE A 233 0.01 4.09 7.18
CA PHE A 233 -0.46 5.45 6.91
C PHE A 233 -1.82 5.42 6.21
N PHE A 234 -1.99 4.58 5.18
CA PHE A 234 -3.24 4.47 4.43
C PHE A 234 -4.43 4.09 5.33
N TYR A 235 -4.25 3.16 6.27
CA TYR A 235 -5.28 2.82 7.23
C TYR A 235 -5.55 3.95 8.25
N SER A 236 -4.52 4.67 8.71
CA SER A 236 -4.69 5.86 9.56
C SER A 236 -5.51 6.94 8.85
N HIS A 237 -5.18 7.20 7.58
CA HIS A 237 -5.89 8.10 6.67
C HIS A 237 -7.38 7.74 6.57
N LEU A 238 -7.70 6.47 6.30
CA LEU A 238 -9.09 6.01 6.23
C LEU A 238 -9.82 6.09 7.57
N ARG A 239 -9.15 5.80 8.70
CA ARG A 239 -9.73 5.92 10.05
C ARG A 239 -10.13 7.35 10.37
N LYS A 240 -9.38 8.34 9.86
CA LYS A 240 -9.66 9.77 10.02
C LYS A 240 -10.70 10.30 9.04
N GLY A 241 -11.31 9.44 8.22
CA GLY A 241 -12.34 9.81 7.25
C GLY A 241 -11.79 10.31 5.92
N GLY A 242 -10.51 10.05 5.64
CA GLY A 242 -9.89 10.44 4.38
C GLY A 242 -10.43 9.68 3.18
N GLY A 243 -10.56 10.38 2.05
CA GLY A 243 -11.02 9.80 0.79
C GLY A 243 -9.89 9.19 -0.04
N VAL A 244 -10.24 8.37 -1.04
CA VAL A 244 -9.29 7.82 -2.01
C VAL A 244 -9.82 8.10 -3.40
N VAL A 245 -9.03 8.79 -4.21
CA VAL A 245 -9.38 9.18 -5.58
C VAL A 245 -8.25 8.72 -6.49
N ARG A 246 -8.58 8.29 -7.71
CA ARG A 246 -7.59 7.95 -8.73
C ARG A 246 -7.83 8.83 -9.96
N VAL A 247 -6.77 9.42 -10.49
CA VAL A 247 -6.79 9.94 -11.85
C VAL A 247 -6.65 8.75 -12.79
N ASP A 248 -7.68 8.49 -13.61
CA ASP A 248 -7.75 7.36 -14.54
C ASP A 248 -6.91 7.57 -15.81
N GLN A 249 -5.64 7.90 -15.60
CA GLN A 249 -4.60 7.99 -16.61
C GLN A 249 -3.32 7.36 -16.06
N SER A 250 -2.54 6.74 -16.94
CA SER A 250 -1.22 6.22 -16.59
C SER A 250 -0.26 7.39 -16.42
N LEU A 251 0.06 7.76 -15.17
CA LEU A 251 0.88 8.94 -14.87
C LEU A 251 2.23 8.61 -14.19
N LEU A 252 2.52 7.33 -13.98
CA LEU A 252 3.77 6.85 -13.38
C LEU A 252 4.26 5.59 -14.11
N ILE A 253 5.56 5.54 -14.43
CA ILE A 253 6.29 4.30 -14.69
C ILE A 253 6.66 3.72 -13.32
N TYR A 254 6.02 2.61 -12.98
CA TYR A 254 6.27 1.88 -11.74
C TYR A 254 7.18 0.69 -12.01
N ARG A 255 8.46 0.83 -11.67
CA ARG A 255 9.50 -0.13 -11.98
C ARG A 255 9.40 -1.36 -11.09
N TYR A 256 9.84 -2.49 -11.63
CA TYR A 256 9.98 -3.73 -10.89
C TYR A 256 11.41 -4.24 -11.05
N HIS A 257 12.09 -4.43 -9.93
CA HIS A 257 13.40 -5.06 -9.90
C HIS A 257 13.60 -5.86 -8.60
N PRO A 258 14.48 -6.88 -8.58
CA PRO A 258 14.64 -7.76 -7.41
C PRO A 258 15.12 -7.07 -6.13
N LYS A 259 15.73 -5.88 -6.26
CA LYS A 259 16.22 -5.06 -5.16
C LYS A 259 15.18 -4.06 -4.63
N ALA A 260 13.94 -4.09 -5.13
CA ALA A 260 12.91 -3.15 -4.70
C ALA A 260 12.57 -3.35 -3.22
N ALA A 261 12.43 -2.25 -2.48
CA ALA A 261 12.29 -2.29 -1.03
C ALA A 261 10.97 -2.97 -0.57
N THR A 262 9.96 -3.03 -1.43
CA THR A 262 8.71 -3.79 -1.21
C THR A 262 8.94 -5.26 -0.85
N HIS A 263 10.06 -5.86 -1.29
CA HIS A 263 10.41 -7.24 -0.95
C HIS A 263 10.85 -7.45 0.50
N SER A 264 11.08 -6.38 1.27
CA SER A 264 11.50 -6.45 2.67
C SER A 264 10.34 -6.67 3.66
N VAL A 265 9.10 -6.41 3.25
CA VAL A 265 7.91 -6.55 4.11
C VAL A 265 7.40 -7.99 4.07
N LEU A 266 7.24 -8.59 5.26
CA LEU A 266 6.73 -9.95 5.38
C LEU A 266 5.23 -10.02 5.09
N GLU A 267 4.81 -11.02 4.30
CA GLU A 267 3.39 -11.30 4.03
C GLU A 267 2.58 -11.45 5.32
N THR A 268 3.17 -12.05 6.36
CA THR A 268 2.53 -12.25 7.67
C THR A 268 2.23 -10.92 8.36
N THR A 269 3.12 -9.94 8.28
CA THR A 269 2.90 -8.60 8.84
C THR A 269 1.73 -7.92 8.14
N ILE A 270 1.73 -7.93 6.80
CA ILE A 270 0.66 -7.33 6.00
C ILE A 270 -0.69 -8.01 6.27
N TRP A 271 -0.69 -9.35 6.36
CA TRP A 271 -1.86 -10.14 6.69
C TRP A 271 -2.47 -9.72 8.03
N THR A 272 -1.65 -9.60 9.08
CA THR A 272 -2.11 -9.18 10.41
C THR A 272 -2.78 -7.81 10.37
N HIS A 273 -2.18 -6.83 9.68
CA HIS A 273 -2.78 -5.51 9.56
C HIS A 273 -4.08 -5.52 8.75
N ARG A 274 -4.17 -6.31 7.67
CA ARG A 274 -5.41 -6.47 6.89
C ARG A 274 -6.53 -7.11 7.71
N VAL A 275 -6.26 -8.17 8.45
CA VAL A 275 -7.27 -8.82 9.31
C VAL A 275 -7.76 -7.84 10.36
N ARG A 276 -6.84 -7.17 11.06
CA ARG A 276 -7.21 -6.16 12.07
C ARG A 276 -8.07 -5.05 11.47
N PHE A 277 -7.68 -4.51 10.31
CA PHE A 277 -8.45 -3.46 9.66
C PHE A 277 -9.84 -3.94 9.21
N LEU A 278 -9.97 -5.20 8.77
CA LEU A 278 -11.27 -5.82 8.46
C LEU A 278 -12.16 -5.90 9.71
N GLU A 279 -11.60 -6.36 10.84
CA GLU A 279 -12.31 -6.44 12.12
C GLU A 279 -12.69 -5.06 12.68
N GLU A 280 -11.89 -4.03 12.42
CA GLU A 280 -12.19 -2.66 12.84
C GLU A 280 -13.26 -2.00 11.96
N ARG A 281 -13.19 -2.18 10.64
CA ARG A 281 -13.95 -1.36 9.69
C ARG A 281 -15.22 -2.02 9.16
N ALA A 282 -15.18 -3.33 8.92
CA ALA A 282 -16.26 -4.04 8.24
C ALA A 282 -17.11 -4.86 9.22
N LEU A 283 -16.48 -5.78 9.93
CA LEU A 283 -17.19 -6.79 10.74
C LEU A 283 -18.08 -6.25 11.87
N PRO A 284 -17.85 -5.07 12.47
CA PRO A 284 -18.76 -4.53 13.50
C PRO A 284 -20.17 -4.25 12.95
N HIS A 285 -20.29 -3.93 11.66
CA HIS A 285 -21.55 -3.64 11.00
C HIS A 285 -22.34 -4.89 10.60
N TRP A 286 -21.74 -6.08 10.72
CA TRP A 286 -22.37 -7.35 10.37
C TRP A 286 -22.65 -8.17 11.63
N ALA A 287 -23.91 -8.56 11.81
CA ALA A 287 -24.32 -9.46 12.89
C ALA A 287 -23.75 -10.88 12.69
N ALA A 288 -23.65 -11.31 11.43
CA ALA A 288 -23.09 -12.57 11.00
C ALA A 288 -22.57 -12.45 9.56
N PHE A 289 -21.67 -13.33 9.14
CA PHE A 289 -21.17 -13.39 7.76
C PHE A 289 -20.70 -14.80 7.36
N THR A 290 -20.57 -15.01 6.04
CA THR A 290 -20.04 -16.23 5.45
C THR A 290 -18.62 -16.01 4.91
N ILE A 291 -17.70 -16.96 5.11
CA ILE A 291 -16.40 -16.94 4.44
C ILE A 291 -16.48 -17.74 3.14
N TRP A 292 -16.29 -17.09 2.00
CA TRP A 292 -16.23 -17.77 0.71
C TRP A 292 -14.79 -18.19 0.42
N ASN A 293 -14.52 -19.48 0.66
CA ASN A 293 -13.31 -20.29 0.43
C ASN A 293 -13.20 -21.27 1.60
N ALA A 294 -13.64 -22.51 1.44
CA ALA A 294 -13.52 -23.55 2.48
C ALA A 294 -12.14 -24.22 2.50
N GLY A 295 -11.14 -23.63 1.84
CA GLY A 295 -9.77 -24.09 1.70
C GLY A 295 -8.76 -23.30 2.55
N ARG A 296 -7.50 -23.26 2.10
CA ARG A 296 -6.37 -22.72 2.88
C ARG A 296 -6.57 -21.27 3.31
N GLN A 297 -6.98 -20.40 2.38
CA GLN A 297 -7.07 -18.95 2.64
C GLN A 297 -8.24 -18.58 3.54
N GLY A 298 -9.45 -19.09 3.29
CA GLY A 298 -10.59 -18.80 4.17
C GLY A 298 -10.40 -19.37 5.57
N ARG A 299 -9.82 -20.58 5.70
CA ARG A 299 -9.47 -21.13 7.02
C ARG A 299 -8.35 -20.35 7.71
N ARG A 300 -7.39 -19.78 6.96
CA ARG A 300 -6.38 -18.88 7.53
C ARG A 300 -7.05 -17.63 8.10
N LEU A 301 -7.97 -17.00 7.35
CA LEU A 301 -8.74 -15.85 7.84
C LEU A 301 -9.49 -16.21 9.11
N TYR A 302 -10.28 -17.27 9.11
CA TYR A 302 -11.05 -17.71 10.28
C TYR A 302 -10.17 -17.85 11.52
N ARG A 303 -8.98 -18.45 11.38
CA ARG A 303 -8.03 -18.65 12.49
C ARG A 303 -7.39 -17.34 12.97
N SER A 304 -7.23 -16.36 12.09
CA SER A 304 -6.65 -15.06 12.42
C SER A 304 -7.64 -14.08 13.07
N LEU A 305 -8.94 -14.34 12.99
CA LEU A 305 -9.97 -13.51 13.60
C LEU A 305 -9.98 -13.65 15.13
N THR A 306 -10.36 -12.57 15.82
CA THR A 306 -10.64 -12.60 17.27
C THR A 306 -11.76 -13.60 17.60
N ALA A 307 -11.89 -14.00 18.87
CA ALA A 307 -12.98 -14.87 19.31
C ALA A 307 -14.37 -14.25 19.02
N GLU A 308 -14.51 -12.93 19.18
CA GLU A 308 -15.76 -12.22 18.89
C GLU A 308 -16.12 -12.28 17.40
N SER A 309 -15.20 -11.91 16.52
CA SER A 309 -15.43 -11.96 15.07
C SER A 309 -15.65 -13.38 14.55
N ARG A 310 -14.95 -14.39 15.12
CA ARG A 310 -15.16 -15.80 14.75
C ARG A 310 -16.58 -16.27 15.02
N ARG A 311 -17.20 -15.86 16.14
CA ARG A 311 -18.60 -16.22 16.47
C ARG A 311 -19.61 -15.68 15.47
N LYS A 312 -19.26 -14.64 14.71
CA LYS A 312 -20.11 -14.09 13.63
C LYS A 312 -20.04 -14.95 12.35
N VAL A 313 -19.07 -15.86 12.22
CA VAL A 313 -18.94 -16.71 11.04
C VAL A 313 -19.97 -17.85 11.09
N VAL A 314 -21.00 -17.76 10.26
CA VAL A 314 -22.10 -18.75 10.26
C VAL A 314 -21.88 -19.90 9.29
N ALA A 315 -21.03 -19.71 8.28
CA ALA A 315 -20.69 -20.75 7.30
C ALA A 315 -19.37 -20.46 6.60
N PHE A 316 -18.74 -21.52 6.11
CA PHE A 316 -17.90 -21.45 4.92
C PHE A 316 -18.75 -21.79 3.70
N CYS A 317 -18.40 -21.23 2.54
CA CYS A 317 -18.93 -21.72 1.28
C CYS A 317 -17.85 -21.95 0.22
N ASP A 318 -18.16 -22.86 -0.72
CA ASP A 318 -17.27 -23.24 -1.81
C ASP A 318 -18.08 -23.78 -3.02
N VAL A 319 -17.39 -24.00 -4.14
CA VAL A 319 -17.92 -24.71 -5.32
C VAL A 319 -17.43 -26.16 -5.38
N ASP A 320 -16.34 -26.46 -4.66
CA ASP A 320 -15.71 -27.77 -4.64
C ASP A 320 -16.54 -28.77 -3.81
N GLU A 321 -17.15 -29.73 -4.50
CA GLU A 321 -17.96 -30.78 -3.88
C GLU A 321 -17.23 -31.58 -2.80
N ASN A 322 -15.92 -31.80 -2.93
CA ASN A 322 -15.16 -32.56 -1.95
C ASN A 322 -15.01 -31.79 -0.65
N LYS A 323 -14.94 -30.45 -0.72
CA LYS A 323 -14.96 -29.61 0.50
C LYS A 323 -16.36 -29.58 1.10
N ILE A 324 -17.40 -29.50 0.28
CA ILE A 324 -18.80 -29.47 0.73
C ILE A 324 -19.18 -30.79 1.42
N LYS A 325 -18.77 -31.94 0.86
CA LYS A 325 -19.01 -33.28 1.44
C LYS A 325 -18.39 -33.48 2.84
N LYS A 326 -17.41 -32.66 3.24
CA LYS A 326 -16.89 -32.66 4.62
C LYS A 326 -17.92 -32.16 5.64
N GLY A 327 -18.95 -31.43 5.20
CA GLY A 327 -20.08 -30.97 5.99
C GLY A 327 -19.77 -29.76 6.89
N PHE A 328 -18.64 -29.74 7.59
CA PHE A 328 -18.25 -28.65 8.48
C PHE A 328 -16.73 -28.51 8.61
N TYR A 329 -16.29 -27.33 9.04
CA TYR A 329 -14.94 -27.05 9.51
C TYR A 329 -14.94 -26.91 11.03
N SER A 330 -13.93 -27.50 11.67
CA SER A 330 -13.63 -27.27 13.09
C SER A 330 -12.23 -26.72 13.23
N TYR A 331 -12.09 -25.70 14.07
CA TYR A 331 -10.78 -25.16 14.43
C TYR A 331 -10.21 -25.95 15.59
N GLU A 332 -9.17 -26.73 15.30
CA GLU A 332 -8.60 -27.70 16.24
C GLU A 332 -8.02 -27.04 17.50
N ASP A 333 -7.39 -25.87 17.35
CA ASP A 333 -6.78 -25.12 18.47
C ASP A 333 -7.76 -24.17 19.16
N SER A 334 -9.06 -24.24 18.85
CA SER A 334 -10.07 -23.46 19.56
C SER A 334 -10.11 -23.86 21.04
N GLU A 335 -10.16 -22.89 21.93
CA GLU A 335 -10.34 -23.09 23.37
C GLU A 335 -11.81 -23.39 23.75
N GLU A 336 -12.76 -23.09 22.87
CA GLU A 336 -14.20 -23.31 23.11
C GLU A 336 -14.53 -24.82 23.20
N ARG A 337 -15.46 -25.17 24.11
CA ARG A 337 -15.93 -26.55 24.34
C ARG A 337 -17.48 -26.55 24.40
N PRO A 338 -18.17 -27.29 23.50
CA PRO A 338 -17.64 -28.10 22.40
C PRO A 338 -16.93 -27.25 21.34
N LYS A 339 -15.98 -27.85 20.61
CA LYS A 339 -15.25 -27.14 19.53
C LYS A 339 -16.26 -26.60 18.51
N PRO A 340 -16.10 -25.36 18.00
CA PRO A 340 -16.99 -24.81 16.99
C PRO A 340 -17.04 -25.68 15.75
N ARG A 341 -18.25 -25.87 15.20
CA ARG A 341 -18.50 -26.57 13.95
C ARG A 341 -19.18 -25.61 12.99
N VAL A 342 -18.39 -25.04 12.09
CA VAL A 342 -18.88 -24.09 11.09
C VAL A 342 -19.25 -24.86 9.82
N PRO A 343 -20.51 -24.86 9.37
CA PRO A 343 -20.93 -25.64 8.20
C PRO A 343 -20.20 -25.21 6.93
N ILE A 344 -19.97 -26.15 6.01
CA ILE A 344 -19.45 -25.90 4.67
C ILE A 344 -20.59 -26.09 3.67
N LEU A 345 -21.02 -25.00 3.05
CA LEU A 345 -22.16 -24.97 2.15
C LEU A 345 -21.72 -24.83 0.70
N HIS A 346 -22.55 -25.28 -0.22
CA HIS A 346 -22.45 -24.81 -1.61
C HIS A 346 -22.74 -23.30 -1.65
N PHE A 347 -22.03 -22.53 -2.47
CA PHE A 347 -22.15 -21.06 -2.48
C PHE A 347 -23.60 -20.56 -2.68
N ARG A 348 -24.40 -21.24 -3.51
CA ARG A 348 -25.82 -20.91 -3.72
C ARG A 348 -26.72 -21.09 -2.49
N ALA A 349 -26.30 -21.90 -1.53
CA ALA A 349 -27.04 -22.12 -0.28
C ALA A 349 -26.55 -21.21 0.86
N ALA A 350 -25.43 -20.52 0.66
CA ALA A 350 -24.87 -19.60 1.65
C ALA A 350 -25.54 -18.23 1.60
N ARG A 351 -25.43 -17.47 2.69
CA ARG A 351 -26.10 -16.17 2.83
C ARG A 351 -25.07 -15.03 2.97
N PRO A 352 -25.33 -13.87 2.35
CA PRO A 352 -24.54 -12.66 2.59
C PRO A 352 -24.72 -12.16 4.04
N PRO A 353 -23.83 -11.30 4.54
CA PRO A 353 -22.66 -10.78 3.84
C PRO A 353 -21.51 -11.80 3.71
N PHE A 354 -20.67 -11.65 2.67
CA PHE A 354 -19.53 -12.53 2.40
C PHE A 354 -18.18 -11.84 2.62
N VAL A 355 -17.25 -12.52 3.29
CA VAL A 355 -15.82 -12.23 3.15
C VAL A 355 -15.24 -13.22 2.14
N ILE A 356 -14.83 -12.70 0.99
CA ILE A 356 -14.40 -13.51 -0.16
C ILE A 356 -12.88 -13.69 -0.12
N CYS A 357 -12.44 -14.91 0.17
CA CYS A 357 -11.02 -15.30 0.18
C CYS A 357 -10.61 -16.07 -1.08
N VAL A 358 -11.26 -15.78 -2.21
CA VAL A 358 -10.93 -16.31 -3.53
C VAL A 358 -10.27 -15.18 -4.32
N LYS A 359 -9.11 -15.45 -4.93
CA LYS A 359 -8.40 -14.48 -5.76
C LYS A 359 -9.14 -14.28 -7.07
N LEU A 360 -9.34 -13.02 -7.43
CA LEU A 360 -9.86 -12.61 -8.73
C LEU A 360 -8.93 -13.07 -9.87
N ASP A 361 -9.51 -13.29 -11.04
CA ASP A 361 -8.85 -13.65 -12.30
C ASP A 361 -8.10 -15.00 -12.32
N LEU A 362 -8.20 -15.82 -11.26
CA LEU A 362 -7.52 -17.12 -11.21
C LEU A 362 -8.35 -18.30 -11.72
N THR A 363 -9.64 -18.09 -11.97
CA THR A 363 -10.57 -19.17 -12.36
C THR A 363 -11.06 -19.04 -13.80
N GLY A 364 -10.44 -18.17 -14.61
CA GLY A 364 -10.87 -17.90 -15.97
C GLY A 364 -12.28 -17.28 -16.06
N GLY A 365 -12.73 -16.56 -15.02
CA GLY A 365 -14.03 -15.91 -14.95
C GLY A 365 -15.11 -16.69 -14.20
N ALA A 366 -14.89 -17.99 -13.90
CA ALA A 366 -15.91 -18.83 -13.29
C ALA A 366 -16.33 -18.38 -11.88
N PHE A 367 -15.38 -17.91 -11.06
CA PHE A 367 -15.68 -17.34 -9.75
C PHE A 367 -16.49 -16.05 -9.87
N GLU A 368 -16.09 -15.19 -10.79
CA GLU A 368 -16.73 -13.90 -11.06
C GLU A 368 -18.17 -14.10 -11.59
N ASP A 369 -18.41 -15.10 -12.45
CA ASP A 369 -19.75 -15.50 -12.90
C ASP A 369 -20.62 -16.01 -11.75
N ASN A 370 -20.05 -16.84 -10.87
CA ASN A 370 -20.77 -17.31 -9.68
C ASN A 370 -21.16 -16.15 -8.76
N LEU A 371 -20.24 -15.21 -8.52
CA LEU A 371 -20.51 -14.02 -7.72
C LEU A 371 -21.61 -13.14 -8.36
N ARG A 372 -21.52 -12.90 -9.68
CA ARG A 372 -22.56 -12.17 -10.43
C ARG A 372 -23.93 -12.82 -10.35
N SER A 373 -23.99 -14.15 -10.37
CA SER A 373 -25.25 -14.91 -10.31
C SER A 373 -26.03 -14.74 -9.00
N LEU A 374 -25.37 -14.25 -7.94
CA LEU A 374 -26.02 -13.98 -6.65
C LEU A 374 -26.64 -12.58 -6.56
N HIS A 375 -26.42 -11.71 -7.56
CA HIS A 375 -26.94 -10.34 -7.61
C HIS A 375 -26.66 -9.50 -6.35
N LEU A 376 -25.44 -9.63 -5.82
CA LEU A 376 -24.99 -8.97 -4.60
C LEU A 376 -24.28 -7.64 -4.90
N GLN A 377 -24.33 -6.73 -3.94
CA GLN A 377 -23.64 -5.44 -4.01
C GLN A 377 -22.32 -5.47 -3.23
N GLU A 378 -21.20 -5.12 -3.88
CA GLU A 378 -19.89 -4.98 -3.22
C GLU A 378 -19.93 -3.87 -2.14
N GLY A 379 -19.22 -4.06 -1.04
CA GLY A 379 -19.18 -3.12 0.10
C GLY A 379 -20.37 -3.24 1.04
N ARG A 380 -21.49 -3.81 0.58
CA ARG A 380 -22.69 -4.09 1.39
C ARG A 380 -22.84 -5.58 1.70
N ASP A 381 -22.94 -6.38 0.64
CA ASP A 381 -23.23 -7.81 0.70
C ASP A 381 -21.97 -8.66 0.61
N PHE A 382 -20.85 -8.11 0.17
CA PHE A 382 -19.56 -8.80 0.21
C PHE A 382 -18.36 -7.85 0.19
N LEU A 383 -17.23 -8.38 0.65
CA LEU A 383 -15.91 -7.74 0.58
C LEU A 383 -14.87 -8.74 0.07
N HIS A 384 -13.92 -8.27 -0.72
CA HIS A 384 -12.77 -9.06 -1.15
C HIS A 384 -11.65 -9.05 -0.08
N PHE A 385 -11.17 -10.23 0.28
CA PHE A 385 -10.04 -10.47 1.19
C PHE A 385 -9.14 -11.56 0.59
N SER A 386 -8.40 -11.22 -0.47
CA SER A 386 -7.60 -12.20 -1.26
C SER A 386 -6.13 -11.86 -1.45
#